data_AF-A0A1S6Q385-F1
#
_entry.id   AF-A0A1S6Q385-F1
#
_cell.length_a   1.000
_cell.length_b   1.000
_cell.length_c   1.000
_cell.angle_alpha   90.00
_cell.angle_beta   90.00
_cell.angle_gamma   90.00
#
_symmetry.space_group_name_H-M   'P 1'
#
loop_
_entity.id
_entity.type
_entity.pdbx_description
1 polymer ?
#
loop_
_entity_poly.entity_id
_entity_poly.type
_entity_poly.pdbx_seq_one_letter_code
_entity_poly.pdbx_strand_id
1 'polypeptide(L)'
;SLAATTGGKALEVARLVNGKLRSGRPVDYAGGLFVDNRQGERVVSHSGLVVGNRAMDVLYPDSGMGISVMCNRDDIAPAERARKIALLVKPGAPDPGFDRAIDPAEMKRLGQIGDLRAAPDGYYRDPLYGQYLIVAHRDGEPIVSYNMRAEKVTRRQDGIYRARRGVLLSYAIARGGRARVVQWTESGPILYNYVGTGAPGAKQFRPGRYRSDELGVTVTLSRDSNGWTLNTPAGAVPLVAALADDLVAPNAAFSLHATGPQSFTFHTVNLNRLMFRWLP
;
A
#
# COMPACT_ATOMS: atom_id res chain seq x y z
N SER A 1 -28.20 26.97 -28.78
CA SER A 1 -27.82 27.30 -27.39
C SER A 1 -26.65 26.41 -27.00
N LEU A 2 -25.43 26.94 -27.01
CA LEU A 2 -24.20 26.23 -26.68
C LEU A 2 -24.11 26.07 -25.16
N ALA A 3 -24.50 24.90 -24.67
CA ALA A 3 -24.37 24.53 -23.27
C ALA A 3 -22.88 24.35 -22.92
N ALA A 4 -22.35 25.27 -22.11
CA ALA A 4 -21.07 25.23 -21.40
C ALA A 4 -20.07 24.15 -21.82
N THR A 5 -19.32 24.38 -22.90
CA THR A 5 -18.27 23.46 -23.38
C THR A 5 -16.92 23.67 -22.68
N THR A 6 -16.78 24.68 -21.81
CA THR A 6 -15.56 24.98 -21.05
C THR A 6 -15.88 25.66 -19.73
N GLY A 7 -15.35 25.14 -18.61
CA GLY A 7 -15.49 25.73 -17.27
C GLY A 7 -16.76 25.32 -16.48
N GLY A 8 -16.82 25.71 -15.20
CA GLY A 8 -17.96 25.48 -14.32
C GLY A 8 -18.40 24.01 -14.24
N LYS A 9 -19.69 23.76 -14.50
CA LYS A 9 -20.33 22.44 -14.42
C LYS A 9 -19.70 21.39 -15.35
N ALA A 10 -19.18 21.80 -16.51
CA ALA A 10 -18.47 20.89 -17.41
C ALA A 10 -17.12 20.44 -16.83
N LEU A 11 -16.42 21.33 -16.12
CA LEU A 11 -15.18 20.99 -15.43
C LEU A 11 -15.44 20.12 -14.18
N GLU A 12 -16.53 20.41 -13.45
CA GLU A 12 -16.98 19.61 -12.32
C GLU A 12 -17.30 18.17 -12.76
N VAL A 13 -18.12 18.00 -13.80
CA VAL A 13 -18.43 16.69 -14.39
C VAL A 13 -17.14 16.01 -14.88
N ALA A 14 -16.29 16.72 -15.64
CA ALA A 14 -15.06 16.13 -16.17
C ALA A 14 -14.08 15.66 -15.08
N ARG A 15 -14.04 16.32 -13.92
CA ARG A 15 -13.15 15.95 -12.80
C ARG A 15 -13.72 14.88 -11.89
N LEU A 16 -15.05 14.78 -11.77
CA LEU A 16 -15.69 13.88 -10.81
C LEU A 16 -16.26 12.60 -11.42
N VAL A 17 -16.27 12.47 -12.74
CA VAL A 17 -16.75 11.26 -13.41
C VAL A 17 -15.68 10.17 -13.37
N ASN A 18 -15.98 9.13 -12.61
CA ASN A 18 -15.18 7.91 -12.56
C ASN A 18 -15.11 7.19 -13.90
N GLY A 19 -13.90 6.78 -14.27
CA GLY A 19 -13.67 5.90 -15.41
C GLY A 19 -14.07 4.44 -15.12
N LYS A 20 -13.87 3.60 -16.13
CA LYS A 20 -13.95 2.15 -16.01
C LYS A 20 -12.69 1.52 -16.57
N LEU A 21 -12.21 0.46 -15.93
CA LEU A 21 -11.14 -0.39 -16.47
C LEU A 21 -11.62 -1.10 -17.75
N ARG A 22 -10.69 -1.66 -18.52
CA ARG A 22 -11.02 -2.49 -19.70
C ARG A 22 -11.95 -3.67 -19.36
N SER A 23 -11.91 -4.14 -18.12
CA SER A 23 -12.80 -5.19 -17.60
C SER A 23 -14.24 -4.71 -17.31
N GLY A 24 -14.53 -3.41 -17.48
CA GLY A 24 -15.80 -2.80 -17.10
C GLY A 24 -15.92 -2.42 -15.62
N ARG A 25 -14.95 -2.81 -14.78
CA ARG A 25 -14.92 -2.47 -13.36
C ARG A 25 -14.74 -0.94 -13.17
N PRO A 26 -15.58 -0.26 -12.38
CA PRO A 26 -15.41 1.16 -12.10
C PRO A 26 -14.10 1.42 -11.33
N VAL A 27 -13.50 2.58 -11.57
CA VAL A 27 -12.45 3.14 -10.70
C VAL A 27 -13.06 4.20 -9.79
N ASP A 28 -12.38 4.50 -8.70
CA ASP A 28 -12.75 5.50 -7.69
C ASP A 28 -11.81 6.72 -7.73
N TYR A 29 -11.04 6.87 -8.81
CA TYR A 29 -10.16 8.02 -9.04
C TYR A 29 -10.45 8.68 -10.38
N ALA A 30 -10.66 10.00 -10.35
CA ALA A 30 -10.97 10.83 -11.51
C ALA A 30 -10.39 12.23 -11.34
N GLY A 31 -9.80 12.80 -12.40
CA GLY A 31 -9.39 14.21 -12.41
C GLY A 31 -8.44 14.65 -11.29
N GLY A 32 -7.67 13.73 -10.69
CA GLY A 32 -6.80 13.99 -9.54
C GLY A 32 -7.50 13.90 -8.18
N LEU A 33 -8.68 13.29 -8.10
CA LEU A 33 -9.51 13.18 -6.91
C LEU A 33 -9.99 11.74 -6.72
N PHE A 34 -10.06 11.29 -5.47
CA PHE A 34 -10.84 10.11 -5.13
C PHE A 34 -12.31 10.49 -5.11
N VAL A 35 -13.14 9.76 -5.85
CA VAL A 35 -14.58 9.95 -5.92
C VAL A 35 -15.23 8.59 -5.67
N ASP A 36 -15.83 8.43 -4.50
CA ASP A 36 -16.42 7.17 -4.08
C ASP A 36 -17.76 7.39 -3.38
N ASN A 37 -18.57 6.34 -3.28
CA ASN A 37 -19.75 6.32 -2.43
C ASN A 37 -19.40 5.57 -1.14
N ARG A 38 -19.40 6.28 -0.01
CA ARG A 38 -19.09 5.72 1.30
C ARG A 38 -20.33 5.84 2.17
N GLN A 39 -20.80 4.70 2.67
CA GLN A 39 -22.00 4.63 3.53
C GLN A 39 -23.24 5.31 2.91
N GLY A 40 -23.40 5.19 1.60
CA GLY A 40 -24.54 5.76 0.86
C GLY A 40 -24.35 7.20 0.39
N GLU A 41 -23.29 7.89 0.81
CA GLU A 41 -23.03 9.29 0.50
C GLU A 41 -21.80 9.44 -0.40
N ARG A 42 -21.88 10.37 -1.36
CA ARG A 42 -20.74 10.68 -2.23
C ARG A 42 -19.67 11.42 -1.44
N VAL A 43 -18.44 10.93 -1.54
CA VAL A 43 -17.27 11.56 -0.93
C VAL A 43 -16.23 11.83 -2.01
N VAL A 44 -15.76 13.06 -2.06
CA VAL A 44 -14.68 13.52 -2.95
C VAL A 44 -13.49 13.88 -2.08
N SER A 45 -12.31 13.30 -2.30
CA SER A 45 -11.17 13.59 -1.44
C SER A 45 -9.82 13.49 -2.13
N HIS A 46 -8.82 14.14 -1.55
CA HIS A 46 -7.43 13.90 -1.89
C HIS A 46 -6.53 14.19 -0.68
N SER A 47 -5.44 13.43 -0.56
CA SER A 47 -4.43 13.69 0.47
C SER A 47 -3.18 14.30 -0.15
N GLY A 48 -2.44 15.08 0.62
CA GLY A 48 -1.19 15.70 0.21
C GLY A 48 -0.05 15.28 1.13
N LEU A 49 1.12 15.04 0.56
CA LEU A 49 2.35 14.80 1.32
C LEU A 49 3.54 15.37 0.58
N VAL A 50 4.33 16.18 1.28
CA VAL A 50 5.70 16.56 0.95
C VAL A 50 6.50 16.55 2.24
N VAL A 51 7.83 16.46 2.19
CA VAL A 51 8.67 16.44 3.40
C VAL A 51 8.26 17.58 4.34
N GLY A 52 7.93 17.25 5.59
CA GLY A 52 7.51 18.19 6.61
C GLY A 52 6.07 18.72 6.49
N ASN A 53 5.29 18.37 5.47
CA ASN A 53 3.93 18.86 5.29
C ASN A 53 2.95 17.77 4.86
N ARG A 54 1.73 17.84 5.39
CA ARG A 54 0.65 16.90 5.08
C ARG A 54 -0.68 17.61 4.96
N ALA A 55 -1.54 17.09 4.09
CA ALA A 55 -2.88 17.62 3.90
C ALA A 55 -3.92 16.52 3.71
N MET A 56 -5.16 16.85 4.01
CA MET A 56 -6.35 16.11 3.58
C MET A 56 -7.45 17.10 3.26
N ASP A 57 -7.99 16.98 2.05
CA ASP A 57 -9.19 17.69 1.63
C ASP A 57 -10.30 16.67 1.37
N VAL A 58 -11.49 16.93 1.90
CA VAL A 58 -12.68 16.10 1.68
C VAL A 58 -13.91 16.97 1.48
N LEU A 59 -14.72 16.60 0.48
CA LEU A 59 -16.03 17.13 0.19
C LEU A 59 -17.07 16.02 0.32
N TYR A 60 -18.21 16.39 0.89
CA TYR A 60 -19.46 15.62 0.93
C TYR A 60 -20.50 16.43 0.15
N PRO A 61 -20.54 16.30 -1.20
CA PRO A 61 -21.31 17.21 -2.05
C PRO A 61 -22.80 17.18 -1.75
N ASP A 62 -23.33 15.99 -1.45
CA ASP A 62 -24.76 15.78 -1.19
C ASP A 62 -25.20 16.48 0.13
N SER A 63 -24.28 16.65 1.08
CA SER A 63 -24.52 17.37 2.34
C SER A 63 -24.02 18.82 2.33
N GLY A 64 -23.42 19.30 1.22
CA GLY A 64 -22.84 20.63 1.15
C GLY A 64 -21.68 20.89 2.12
N MET A 65 -20.99 19.84 2.58
CA MET A 65 -19.93 19.93 3.59
C MET A 65 -18.54 19.75 2.96
N GLY A 66 -17.58 20.59 3.35
CA GLY A 66 -16.18 20.48 2.96
C GLY A 66 -15.26 20.65 4.17
N ILE A 67 -14.19 19.86 4.24
CA ILE A 67 -13.20 19.89 5.31
C ILE A 67 -11.81 19.88 4.67
N SER A 68 -10.99 20.84 5.05
CA SER A 68 -9.57 20.90 4.69
C SER A 68 -8.72 20.89 5.96
N VAL A 69 -7.72 20.02 5.98
CA VAL A 69 -6.75 19.91 7.07
C VAL A 69 -5.36 20.04 6.49
N MET A 70 -4.64 21.09 6.84
CA MET A 70 -3.26 21.32 6.45
C MET A 70 -2.36 21.26 7.69
N CYS A 71 -1.20 20.63 7.57
CA CYS A 71 -0.28 20.46 8.67
C CYS A 71 1.17 20.61 8.20
N ASN A 72 1.98 21.33 8.97
CA ASN A 72 3.42 21.51 8.78
C ASN A 72 4.25 20.53 9.64
N ARG A 73 3.79 19.27 9.72
CA ARG A 73 4.47 18.21 10.49
C ARG A 73 4.20 16.84 9.88
N ASP A 74 5.18 15.95 9.98
CA ASP A 74 5.12 14.62 9.37
C ASP A 74 4.49 13.54 10.27
N ASP A 75 4.45 13.75 11.57
CA ASP A 75 3.94 12.78 12.53
C ASP A 75 2.41 12.88 12.73
N ILE A 76 1.74 13.73 11.95
CA ILE A 76 0.30 13.97 11.99
C ILE A 76 -0.43 13.15 10.91
N ALA A 77 -1.69 12.81 11.20
CA ALA A 77 -2.59 12.09 10.29
C ALA A 77 -3.77 13.01 9.92
N PRO A 78 -3.67 13.80 8.83
CA PRO A 78 -4.73 14.72 8.43
C PRO A 78 -6.06 14.03 8.12
N ALA A 79 -6.04 12.84 7.50
CA ALA A 79 -7.24 12.07 7.22
C ALA A 79 -8.03 11.72 8.50
N GLU A 80 -7.34 11.24 9.54
CA GLU A 80 -7.95 10.96 10.85
C GLU A 80 -8.51 12.23 11.53
N ARG A 81 -7.87 13.38 11.33
CA ARG A 81 -8.39 14.67 11.84
C ARG A 81 -9.63 15.10 11.07
N ALA A 82 -9.59 15.03 9.74
CA ALA A 82 -10.75 15.32 8.90
C ALA A 82 -11.93 14.42 9.27
N ARG A 83 -11.68 13.14 9.59
CA ARG A 83 -12.70 12.21 10.06
C ARG A 83 -13.34 12.66 11.35
N LYS A 84 -12.53 13.00 12.35
CA LYS A 84 -13.04 13.45 13.65
C LYS A 84 -13.85 14.74 13.51
N ILE A 85 -13.40 15.68 12.67
CA ILE A 85 -14.15 16.90 12.36
C ILE A 85 -15.48 16.55 11.68
N ALA A 86 -15.47 15.68 10.67
CA ALA A 86 -16.67 15.24 9.96
C ALA A 86 -17.70 14.64 10.92
N LEU A 87 -17.27 13.77 11.84
CA LEU A 87 -18.15 13.15 12.85
C LEU A 87 -18.70 14.14 13.89
N LEU A 88 -17.94 15.20 14.22
CA LEU A 88 -18.41 16.26 15.12
C LEU A 88 -19.46 17.16 14.46
N VAL A 89 -19.27 17.48 13.17
CA VAL A 89 -20.18 18.36 12.42
C VAL A 89 -21.42 17.60 11.93
N LYS A 90 -21.25 16.34 11.53
CA LYS A 90 -22.28 15.44 11.03
C LYS A 90 -22.10 14.07 11.68
N PRO A 91 -22.80 13.78 12.79
CA PRO A 91 -22.82 12.45 13.38
C PRO A 91 -23.21 11.40 12.33
N GLY A 92 -22.39 10.35 12.18
CA GLY A 92 -22.57 9.36 11.11
C GLY A 92 -22.03 9.80 9.74
N ALA A 93 -21.23 10.86 9.66
CA ALA A 93 -20.49 11.18 8.44
C ALA A 93 -19.62 9.98 7.99
N PRO A 94 -19.63 9.63 6.70
CA PRO A 94 -18.72 8.62 6.18
C PRO A 94 -17.26 9.01 6.45
N ASP A 95 -16.42 8.02 6.72
CA ASP A 95 -14.99 8.26 6.97
C ASP A 95 -14.35 8.89 5.71
N PRO A 96 -13.65 10.04 5.86
CA PRO A 96 -12.89 10.64 4.77
C PRO A 96 -11.62 9.85 4.44
N GLY A 97 -11.10 9.05 5.37
CA GLY A 97 -10.06 8.05 5.12
C GLY A 97 -10.59 6.89 4.27
N PHE A 98 -9.67 6.04 3.81
CA PHE A 98 -9.93 4.92 2.88
C PHE A 98 -10.69 3.74 3.51
N ASP A 99 -11.80 4.02 4.21
CA ASP A 99 -12.80 3.03 4.58
C ASP A 99 -13.80 2.86 3.45
N ARG A 100 -13.32 2.31 2.35
CA ARG A 100 -14.26 1.66 1.45
C ARG A 100 -14.97 0.56 2.23
N ALA A 101 -16.29 0.49 2.09
CA ALA A 101 -17.04 -0.66 2.59
C ALA A 101 -16.47 -1.90 1.90
N ILE A 102 -15.90 -2.82 2.69
CA ILE A 102 -15.39 -4.08 2.14
C ILE A 102 -16.59 -4.87 1.63
N ASP A 103 -16.58 -5.21 0.34
CA ASP A 103 -17.65 -5.98 -0.28
C ASP A 103 -17.81 -7.34 0.45
N PRO A 104 -18.99 -7.64 1.03
CA PRO A 104 -19.24 -8.93 1.68
C PRO A 104 -19.00 -10.13 0.75
N ALA A 105 -19.25 -10.00 -0.55
CA ALA A 105 -18.97 -11.05 -1.52
C ALA A 105 -17.46 -11.25 -1.74
N GLU A 106 -16.67 -10.18 -1.65
CA GLU A 106 -15.22 -10.25 -1.67
C GLU A 106 -14.68 -10.90 -0.40
N MET A 107 -15.19 -10.50 0.77
CA MET A 107 -14.85 -11.13 2.05
C MET A 107 -15.15 -12.64 2.03
N LYS A 108 -16.33 -13.04 1.53
CA LYS A 108 -16.73 -14.45 1.42
C LYS A 108 -15.81 -15.25 0.50
N ARG A 109 -15.26 -14.64 -0.56
CA ARG A 109 -14.31 -15.28 -1.49
C ARG A 109 -12.95 -15.56 -0.86
N LEU A 110 -12.55 -14.82 0.16
CA LEU A 110 -11.27 -14.98 0.86
C LEU A 110 -11.22 -16.20 1.79
N GLY A 111 -12.34 -16.86 2.05
CA GLY A 111 -12.40 -18.02 2.94
C GLY A 111 -12.53 -17.61 4.39
N GLN A 112 -11.81 -18.29 5.29
CA GLN A 112 -11.89 -18.00 6.72
C GLN A 112 -11.08 -16.75 7.03
N ILE A 113 -11.76 -15.68 7.43
CA ILE A 113 -11.11 -14.48 7.95
C ILE A 113 -10.79 -14.73 9.42
N GLY A 114 -9.52 -14.55 9.77
CA GLY A 114 -8.99 -14.75 11.11
C GLY A 114 -8.59 -13.44 11.77
N ASP A 115 -8.03 -13.58 12.97
CA ASP A 115 -7.46 -12.48 13.71
C ASP A 115 -6.00 -12.27 13.30
N LEU A 116 -5.59 -11.03 13.03
CA LEU A 116 -4.20 -10.74 12.62
C LEU A 116 -3.19 -11.07 13.73
N ARG A 117 -3.61 -11.12 15.00
CA ARG A 117 -2.80 -11.61 16.12
C ARG A 117 -2.42 -13.10 16.02
N ALA A 118 -3.14 -13.85 15.20
CA ALA A 118 -2.86 -15.26 14.91
C ALA A 118 -2.07 -15.45 13.60
N ALA A 119 -1.74 -14.37 12.90
CA ALA A 119 -0.92 -14.44 11.70
C ALA A 119 0.52 -14.81 12.09
N PRO A 120 1.16 -15.76 11.39
CA PRO A 120 2.57 -16.05 11.61
C PRO A 120 3.45 -14.80 11.44
N ASP A 121 4.46 -14.65 12.31
CA ASP A 121 5.51 -13.67 12.10
C ASP A 121 6.33 -14.00 10.85
N GLY A 122 6.73 -12.97 10.11
CA GLY A 122 7.60 -13.09 8.96
C GLY A 122 7.07 -12.37 7.73
N TYR A 123 7.45 -12.90 6.57
CA TYR A 123 7.25 -12.27 5.28
C TYR A 123 6.00 -12.80 4.60
N TYR A 124 5.26 -11.87 4.00
CA TYR A 124 4.12 -12.14 3.15
C TYR A 124 4.35 -11.49 1.79
N ARG A 125 4.11 -12.22 0.71
CA ARG A 125 4.46 -11.81 -0.65
C ARG A 125 3.22 -11.76 -1.55
N ASP A 126 3.06 -10.65 -2.25
CA ASP A 126 2.09 -10.52 -3.35
C ASP A 126 2.54 -11.40 -4.54
N PRO A 127 1.73 -12.38 -4.98
CA PRO A 127 2.09 -13.22 -6.12
C PRO A 127 2.09 -12.47 -7.46
N LEU A 128 1.41 -11.33 -7.57
CA LEU A 128 1.27 -10.60 -8.84
C LEU A 128 2.50 -9.73 -9.13
N TYR A 129 2.89 -8.90 -8.16
CA TYR A 129 3.99 -7.94 -8.32
C TYR A 129 5.23 -8.27 -7.49
N GLY A 130 5.19 -9.26 -6.60
CA GLY A 130 6.35 -9.63 -5.77
C GLY A 130 6.66 -8.63 -4.65
N GLN A 131 5.70 -7.79 -4.30
CA GLN A 131 5.77 -6.86 -3.18
C GLN A 131 5.65 -7.60 -1.86
N TYR A 132 6.22 -7.01 -0.81
CA TYR A 132 6.24 -7.59 0.52
C TYR A 132 5.43 -6.79 1.53
N LEU A 133 4.83 -7.54 2.44
CA LEU A 133 4.31 -7.09 3.72
C LEU A 133 4.99 -7.94 4.80
N ILE A 134 5.40 -7.34 5.91
CA ILE A 134 6.02 -8.04 7.03
C ILE A 134 5.08 -7.95 8.21
N VAL A 135 4.77 -9.08 8.84
CA VAL A 135 4.06 -9.13 10.12
C VAL A 135 5.07 -9.49 11.20
N ALA A 136 5.06 -8.72 12.29
CA ALA A 136 5.79 -9.02 13.50
C ALA A 136 4.87 -8.75 14.69
N HIS A 137 5.01 -9.50 15.78
CA HIS A 137 4.28 -9.21 17.02
C HIS A 137 5.19 -8.53 18.05
N ARG A 138 4.65 -7.54 18.77
CA ARG A 138 5.26 -6.99 19.99
C ARG A 138 4.21 -6.92 21.07
N ASP A 139 4.49 -7.55 22.22
CA ASP A 139 3.55 -7.67 23.34
C ASP A 139 2.18 -8.28 22.92
N GLY A 140 2.22 -9.23 21.98
CA GLY A 140 1.01 -9.89 21.43
C GLY A 140 0.23 -9.06 20.40
N GLU A 141 0.64 -7.82 20.13
CA GLU A 141 -0.02 -6.95 19.15
C GLU A 141 0.74 -6.93 17.81
N PRO A 142 0.05 -7.03 16.66
CA PRO A 142 0.68 -7.02 15.36
C PRO A 142 1.22 -5.63 15.01
N ILE A 143 2.45 -5.63 14.52
CA ILE A 143 3.10 -4.55 13.81
C ILE A 143 3.23 -5.00 12.36
N VAL A 144 2.64 -4.20 11.48
CA VAL A 144 2.69 -4.47 10.04
C VAL A 144 3.68 -3.52 9.40
N SER A 145 4.63 -4.08 8.67
CA SER A 145 5.56 -3.29 7.88
C SER A 145 5.28 -3.39 6.39
N TYR A 146 5.13 -2.24 5.76
CA TYR A 146 4.78 -2.08 4.35
C TYR A 146 5.19 -0.68 3.90
N ASN A 147 5.74 -0.59 2.68
CA ASN A 147 6.05 0.69 2.03
C ASN A 147 6.87 1.64 2.92
N MET A 148 8.03 1.15 3.38
CA MET A 148 9.02 1.88 4.20
C MET A 148 8.61 2.18 5.64
N ARG A 149 7.50 1.62 6.13
CA ARG A 149 6.98 1.90 7.48
C ARG A 149 6.67 0.63 8.22
N ALA A 150 6.87 0.67 9.54
CA ALA A 150 6.35 -0.30 10.48
C ALA A 150 5.30 0.42 11.34
N GLU A 151 4.06 -0.04 11.32
CA GLU A 151 2.96 0.61 12.03
C GLU A 151 2.24 -0.39 12.93
N LYS A 152 1.91 0.05 14.14
CA LYS A 152 0.89 -0.63 14.95
C LYS A 152 -0.44 -0.53 14.22
N VAL A 153 -1.19 -1.62 14.27
CA VAL A 153 -2.54 -1.67 13.71
C VAL A 153 -3.56 -1.81 14.84
N THR A 154 -4.73 -1.23 14.66
CA THR A 154 -5.82 -1.28 15.64
C THR A 154 -6.96 -2.10 15.08
N ARG A 155 -7.42 -3.09 15.85
CA ARG A 155 -8.58 -3.91 15.49
C ARG A 155 -9.87 -3.11 15.63
N ARG A 156 -10.69 -3.10 14.58
CA ARG A 156 -12.05 -2.54 14.56
C ARG A 156 -13.06 -3.56 15.13
N GLN A 157 -14.28 -3.10 15.37
CA GLN A 157 -15.38 -3.95 15.83
C GLN A 157 -15.74 -5.06 14.82
N ASP A 158 -15.61 -4.78 13.53
CA ASP A 158 -15.83 -5.74 12.43
C ASP A 158 -14.68 -6.74 12.22
N GLY A 159 -13.64 -6.69 13.06
CA GLY A 159 -12.49 -7.59 13.00
C GLY A 159 -11.39 -7.19 12.00
N ILE A 160 -11.61 -6.11 11.24
CA ILE A 160 -10.60 -5.57 10.33
C ILE A 160 -9.62 -4.71 11.11
N TYR A 161 -8.35 -4.80 10.76
CA TYR A 161 -7.29 -4.00 11.32
C TYR A 161 -7.09 -2.73 10.52
N ARG A 162 -6.84 -1.62 11.20
CA ARG A 162 -6.51 -0.33 10.61
C ARG A 162 -5.12 0.09 11.05
N ALA A 163 -4.23 0.39 10.10
CA ALA A 163 -3.01 1.13 10.37
C ALA A 163 -3.32 2.62 10.53
N ARG A 164 -2.51 3.36 11.29
CA ARG A 164 -2.75 4.78 11.65
C ARG A 164 -3.08 5.69 10.46
N ARG A 165 -2.65 5.35 9.25
CA ARG A 165 -2.86 6.14 8.03
C ARG A 165 -4.06 5.69 7.17
N GLY A 166 -4.93 4.83 7.72
CA GLY A 166 -6.16 4.39 7.04
C GLY A 166 -5.99 3.13 6.18
N VAL A 167 -4.83 2.48 6.21
CA VAL A 167 -4.65 1.19 5.52
C VAL A 167 -5.44 0.12 6.27
N LEU A 168 -6.36 -0.52 5.57
CA LEU A 168 -7.19 -1.60 6.10
C LEU A 168 -6.57 -2.96 5.79
N LEU A 169 -6.51 -3.82 6.81
CA LEU A 169 -5.83 -5.09 6.79
C LEU A 169 -6.73 -6.16 7.43
N SER A 170 -6.73 -7.36 6.86
CA SER A 170 -7.33 -8.53 7.50
C SER A 170 -6.41 -9.73 7.33
N TYR A 171 -6.44 -10.64 8.29
CA TYR A 171 -5.80 -11.94 8.13
C TYR A 171 -6.82 -12.94 7.63
N ALA A 172 -6.43 -13.79 6.69
CA ALA A 172 -7.28 -14.84 6.17
C ALA A 172 -6.50 -16.13 5.97
N ILE A 173 -7.17 -17.26 6.22
CA ILE A 173 -6.71 -18.58 5.82
C ILE A 173 -7.51 -18.96 4.58
N ALA A 174 -6.81 -19.13 3.46
CA ALA A 174 -7.43 -19.54 2.21
C ALA A 174 -8.13 -20.90 2.35
N ARG A 175 -9.11 -21.18 1.48
CA ARG A 175 -9.79 -22.50 1.45
C ARG A 175 -8.83 -23.70 1.29
N GLY A 176 -7.60 -23.48 0.83
CA GLY A 176 -6.53 -24.48 0.77
C GLY A 176 -5.51 -24.42 1.91
N GLY A 177 -5.83 -23.80 3.05
CA GLY A 177 -4.97 -23.73 4.24
C GLY A 177 -3.84 -22.69 4.17
N ARG A 178 -3.65 -22.02 3.01
CA ARG A 178 -2.59 -21.00 2.85
C ARG A 178 -2.92 -19.73 3.64
N ALA A 179 -2.05 -19.39 4.59
CA ALA A 179 -2.10 -18.14 5.35
C ALA A 179 -1.82 -16.92 4.46
N ARG A 180 -2.61 -15.86 4.62
CA ARG A 180 -2.46 -14.61 3.86
C ARG A 180 -2.88 -13.40 4.68
N VAL A 181 -2.18 -12.30 4.46
CA VAL A 181 -2.64 -10.96 4.85
C VAL A 181 -3.28 -10.32 3.64
N VAL A 182 -4.43 -9.70 3.85
CA VAL A 182 -5.19 -9.00 2.83
C VAL A 182 -5.15 -7.53 3.15
N GLN A 183 -4.62 -6.75 2.22
CA GLN A 183 -4.67 -5.29 2.27
C GLN A 183 -5.82 -4.82 1.40
N TRP A 184 -6.76 -4.08 1.98
CA TRP A 184 -7.88 -3.51 1.24
C TRP A 184 -7.46 -2.18 0.64
N THR A 185 -7.50 -2.11 -0.69
CA THR A 185 -7.22 -0.89 -1.44
C THR A 185 -8.43 -0.53 -2.30
N GLU A 186 -8.41 0.68 -2.83
CA GLU A 186 -9.35 1.21 -3.82
C GLU A 186 -9.50 0.33 -5.06
N SER A 187 -8.38 -0.20 -5.53
CA SER A 187 -8.33 -1.11 -6.67
C SER A 187 -8.79 -2.54 -6.33
N GLY A 188 -9.19 -2.77 -5.09
CA GLY A 188 -9.55 -4.07 -4.52
C GLY A 188 -8.48 -4.61 -3.55
N PRO A 189 -8.67 -5.83 -3.04
CA PRO A 189 -7.76 -6.46 -2.10
C PRO A 189 -6.47 -6.88 -2.78
N ILE A 190 -5.34 -6.57 -2.15
CA ILE A 190 -4.04 -7.16 -2.45
C ILE A 190 -3.82 -8.32 -1.49
N LEU A 191 -3.47 -9.48 -2.03
CA LEU A 191 -3.27 -10.72 -1.28
C LEU A 191 -1.78 -10.98 -1.09
N TYR A 192 -1.31 -10.89 0.14
CA TYR A 192 0.05 -11.25 0.49
C TYR A 192 0.06 -12.63 1.11
N ASN A 193 0.68 -13.60 0.45
CA ASN A 193 0.77 -14.97 0.92
C ASN A 193 1.94 -15.13 1.89
N TYR A 194 1.77 -15.85 2.99
CA TYR A 194 2.88 -16.17 3.87
C TYR A 194 3.96 -16.97 3.12
N VAL A 195 5.22 -16.56 3.28
CA VAL A 195 6.39 -17.21 2.66
C VAL A 195 7.48 -17.64 3.64
N GLY A 196 7.29 -17.39 4.95
CA GLY A 196 8.22 -17.82 5.99
C GLY A 196 8.85 -16.66 6.76
N THR A 197 9.71 -17.01 7.72
CA THR A 197 10.46 -16.06 8.56
C THR A 197 11.77 -15.58 7.93
N GLY A 198 12.11 -16.08 6.74
CA GLY A 198 13.31 -15.74 5.98
C GLY A 198 14.07 -16.96 5.47
N ALA A 199 14.96 -16.74 4.51
CA ALA A 199 15.79 -17.75 3.88
C ALA A 199 17.27 -17.27 3.87
N PRO A 200 17.95 -17.24 5.04
CA PRO A 200 19.28 -16.63 5.20
C PRO A 200 20.36 -17.20 4.26
N GLY A 201 20.12 -18.37 3.67
CA GLY A 201 20.99 -19.01 2.70
C GLY A 201 20.97 -18.45 1.27
N ALA A 202 20.21 -17.39 0.94
CA ALA A 202 20.03 -16.87 -0.43
C ALA A 202 21.20 -17.15 -1.39
N LYS A 203 20.94 -17.98 -2.41
CA LYS A 203 21.96 -18.55 -3.31
C LYS A 203 21.91 -17.97 -4.73
N GLN A 204 20.91 -17.14 -5.05
CA GLN A 204 20.65 -16.73 -6.43
C GLN A 204 21.20 -15.36 -6.82
N PHE A 205 21.80 -14.61 -5.89
CA PHE A 205 22.40 -13.30 -6.18
C PHE A 205 23.91 -13.40 -6.25
N ARG A 206 24.52 -12.75 -7.25
CA ARG A 206 25.97 -12.54 -7.32
C ARG A 206 26.34 -11.15 -6.81
N PRO A 207 27.23 -11.00 -5.82
CA PRO A 207 27.75 -9.69 -5.46
C PRO A 207 28.45 -9.00 -6.66
N GLY A 208 28.27 -7.69 -6.80
CA GLY A 208 28.85 -6.91 -7.88
C GLY A 208 28.04 -5.68 -8.26
N ARG A 209 28.42 -5.06 -9.37
CA ARG A 209 27.75 -3.89 -9.93
C ARG A 209 26.62 -4.33 -10.85
N TYR A 210 25.50 -3.62 -10.80
CA TYR A 210 24.32 -3.89 -11.62
C TYR A 210 23.81 -2.59 -12.23
N ARG A 211 23.41 -2.63 -13.50
CA ARG A 211 22.85 -1.49 -14.23
C ARG A 211 21.40 -1.74 -14.62
N SER A 212 20.58 -0.72 -14.46
CA SER A 212 19.28 -0.62 -15.11
C SER A 212 19.41 0.30 -16.31
N ASP A 213 19.19 -0.22 -17.51
CA ASP A 213 19.22 0.59 -18.74
C ASP A 213 18.05 1.56 -18.79
N GLU A 214 16.90 1.15 -18.26
CA GLU A 214 15.67 1.95 -18.20
C GLU A 214 15.83 3.22 -17.35
N LEU A 215 16.53 3.12 -16.20
CA LEU A 215 16.82 4.30 -15.38
C LEU A 215 18.16 4.96 -15.71
N GLY A 216 19.04 4.29 -16.45
CA GLY A 216 20.43 4.69 -16.61
C GLY A 216 21.27 4.63 -15.32
N VAL A 217 20.76 4.01 -14.25
CA VAL A 217 21.37 3.97 -12.91
C VAL A 217 22.17 2.68 -12.72
N THR A 218 23.31 2.80 -12.01
CA THR A 218 24.11 1.66 -11.55
C THR A 218 24.08 1.58 -10.03
N VAL A 219 23.92 0.37 -9.50
CA VAL A 219 23.92 0.05 -8.07
C VAL A 219 24.95 -1.03 -7.78
N THR A 220 25.39 -1.17 -6.54
CA THR A 220 26.28 -2.26 -6.12
C THR A 220 25.59 -3.13 -5.09
N LEU A 221 25.47 -4.43 -5.37
CA LEU A 221 24.99 -5.42 -4.42
C LEU A 221 26.19 -6.10 -3.76
N SER A 222 26.28 -6.01 -2.44
CA SER A 222 27.37 -6.57 -1.63
C SER A 222 26.83 -7.61 -0.66
N ARG A 223 27.68 -8.58 -0.28
CA ARG A 223 27.41 -9.53 0.80
C ARG A 223 28.65 -9.67 1.67
N ASP A 224 28.49 -9.52 2.98
CA ASP A 224 29.53 -9.73 3.99
C ASP A 224 29.01 -10.62 5.13
N SER A 225 29.70 -10.63 6.27
CA SER A 225 29.27 -11.36 7.48
C SER A 225 27.98 -10.81 8.10
N ASN A 226 27.64 -9.55 7.85
CA ASN A 226 26.46 -8.87 8.39
C ASN A 226 25.23 -9.04 7.48
N GLY A 227 25.41 -9.47 6.23
CA GLY A 227 24.34 -9.84 5.32
C GLY A 227 24.46 -9.19 3.96
N TRP A 228 23.32 -8.96 3.31
CA TRP A 228 23.25 -8.31 2.01
C TRP A 228 23.12 -6.80 2.16
N THR A 229 23.73 -6.04 1.26
CA THR A 229 23.58 -4.58 1.19
C THR A 229 23.46 -4.13 -0.25
N LEU A 230 22.51 -3.23 -0.53
CA LEU A 230 22.40 -2.54 -1.80
C LEU A 230 22.89 -1.10 -1.64
N ASN A 231 24.01 -0.79 -2.29
CA ASN A 231 24.55 0.56 -2.37
C ASN A 231 23.91 1.28 -3.55
N THR A 232 23.15 2.33 -3.23
CA THR A 232 22.47 3.22 -4.18
C THR A 232 23.11 4.62 -4.14
N PRO A 233 22.81 5.51 -5.10
CA PRO A 233 23.22 6.91 -5.02
C PRO A 233 22.74 7.64 -3.75
N ALA A 234 21.64 7.19 -3.14
CA ALA A 234 21.09 7.77 -1.91
C ALA A 234 21.72 7.18 -0.62
N GLY A 235 22.57 6.16 -0.75
CA GLY A 235 23.20 5.47 0.38
C GLY A 235 23.05 3.96 0.33
N ALA A 236 23.69 3.31 1.31
CA ALA A 236 23.68 1.87 1.51
C ALA A 236 22.41 1.44 2.26
N VAL A 237 21.71 0.42 1.75
CA VAL A 237 20.52 -0.16 2.39
C VAL A 237 20.78 -1.63 2.70
N PRO A 238 20.71 -2.06 3.98
CA PRO A 238 20.83 -3.47 4.32
C PRO A 238 19.63 -4.25 3.79
N LEU A 239 19.83 -5.50 3.39
CA LEU A 239 18.78 -6.37 2.86
C LEU A 239 18.77 -7.71 3.59
N VAL A 240 17.57 -8.27 3.75
CA VAL A 240 17.37 -9.60 4.33
C VAL A 240 16.81 -10.53 3.26
N ALA A 241 17.31 -11.76 3.21
CA ALA A 241 16.75 -12.79 2.34
C ALA A 241 15.41 -13.28 2.88
N ALA A 242 14.31 -12.87 2.25
CA ALA A 242 12.98 -13.37 2.56
C ALA A 242 12.75 -14.75 1.91
N LEU A 243 13.30 -14.95 0.71
CA LEU A 243 13.34 -16.21 -0.04
C LEU A 243 14.74 -16.44 -0.61
N ALA A 244 14.98 -17.61 -1.20
CA ALA A 244 16.27 -17.94 -1.81
C ALA A 244 16.63 -17.02 -3.00
N ASP A 245 15.60 -16.45 -3.62
CA ASP A 245 15.58 -15.59 -4.79
C ASP A 245 15.09 -14.17 -4.49
N ASP A 246 14.68 -13.86 -3.26
CA ASP A 246 14.19 -12.52 -2.89
C ASP A 246 14.98 -11.91 -1.73
N LEU A 247 15.50 -10.71 -1.97
CA LEU A 247 16.06 -9.83 -0.94
C LEU A 247 15.06 -8.70 -0.65
N VAL A 248 14.83 -8.41 0.62
CA VAL A 248 13.84 -7.43 1.07
C VAL A 248 14.51 -6.37 1.94
N ALA A 249 14.22 -5.11 1.65
CA ALA A 249 14.70 -3.98 2.44
C ALA A 249 13.89 -3.81 3.74
N PRO A 250 14.43 -3.09 4.75
CA PRO A 250 13.75 -2.88 6.02
C PRO A 250 12.37 -2.26 5.81
N ASN A 251 11.43 -2.65 6.67
CA ASN A 251 10.04 -2.22 6.62
C ASN A 251 9.35 -2.45 5.26
N ALA A 252 9.80 -3.46 4.51
CA ALA A 252 9.35 -3.74 3.14
C ALA A 252 9.34 -2.49 2.25
N ALA A 253 10.40 -1.69 2.34
CA ALA A 253 10.59 -0.50 1.50
C ALA A 253 10.62 -0.85 0.01
N PHE A 254 11.34 -1.93 -0.32
CA PHE A 254 11.46 -2.49 -1.66
C PHE A 254 11.90 -3.95 -1.57
N SER A 255 11.83 -4.66 -2.68
CA SER A 255 12.37 -6.01 -2.85
C SER A 255 13.18 -6.13 -4.14
N LEU A 256 14.17 -7.01 -4.12
CA LEU A 256 14.89 -7.50 -5.28
C LEU A 256 14.46 -8.94 -5.51
N HIS A 257 14.01 -9.27 -6.72
CA HIS A 257 13.70 -10.64 -7.13
C HIS A 257 14.71 -11.08 -8.19
N ALA A 258 15.51 -12.10 -7.88
CA ALA A 258 16.49 -12.66 -8.80
C ALA A 258 15.75 -13.25 -10.03
N THR A 259 16.20 -12.87 -11.22
CA THR A 259 15.77 -13.49 -12.49
C THR A 259 16.83 -14.43 -13.06
N GLY A 260 17.98 -14.49 -12.38
CA GLY A 260 19.13 -15.34 -12.63
C GLY A 260 20.31 -14.90 -11.75
N PRO A 261 21.45 -15.62 -11.76
CA PRO A 261 22.61 -15.29 -10.92
C PRO A 261 23.16 -13.87 -11.10
N GLN A 262 22.96 -13.28 -12.29
CA GLN A 262 23.52 -12.01 -12.73
C GLN A 262 22.42 -10.99 -13.10
N SER A 263 21.20 -11.19 -12.64
CA SER A 263 20.11 -10.24 -12.90
C SER A 263 19.03 -10.30 -11.84
N PHE A 264 18.43 -9.16 -11.56
CA PHE A 264 17.27 -9.09 -10.68
C PHE A 264 16.31 -8.00 -11.15
N THR A 265 15.10 -8.05 -10.63
CA THR A 265 14.09 -7.01 -10.76
C THR A 265 13.90 -6.30 -9.45
N PHE A 266 13.80 -4.97 -9.49
CA PHE A 266 13.56 -4.11 -8.33
C PHE A 266 12.06 -3.76 -8.26
N HIS A 267 11.49 -3.85 -7.07
CA HIS A 267 10.06 -3.63 -6.83
C HIS A 267 9.82 -2.78 -5.59
N THR A 268 8.87 -1.86 -5.70
CA THR A 268 8.27 -1.03 -4.65
C THR A 268 6.77 -1.02 -4.89
N VAL A 269 6.01 -0.40 -4.01
CA VAL A 269 4.56 -0.25 -4.24
C VAL A 269 4.22 0.57 -5.49
N ASN A 270 5.11 1.48 -5.90
CA ASN A 270 4.89 2.42 -7.01
C ASN A 270 5.63 2.06 -8.30
N LEU A 271 6.63 1.19 -8.22
CA LEU A 271 7.53 0.82 -9.32
C LEU A 271 7.80 -0.67 -9.23
N ASN A 272 7.45 -1.43 -10.26
CA ASN A 272 7.61 -2.88 -10.26
C ASN A 272 8.36 -3.34 -11.49
N ARG A 273 9.08 -4.45 -11.37
CA ARG A 273 9.77 -5.16 -12.47
C ARG A 273 10.87 -4.34 -13.16
N LEU A 274 11.46 -3.37 -12.46
CA LEU A 274 12.59 -2.63 -13.02
C LEU A 274 13.82 -3.54 -13.11
N MET A 275 14.33 -3.79 -14.31
CA MET A 275 15.40 -4.74 -14.55
C MET A 275 16.77 -4.16 -14.20
N PHE A 276 17.59 -4.97 -13.53
CA PHE A 276 19.01 -4.73 -13.27
C PHE A 276 19.83 -5.92 -13.73
N ARG A 277 20.88 -5.66 -14.53
CA ARG A 277 21.80 -6.67 -15.05
C ARG A 277 23.20 -6.43 -14.53
N TRP A 278 23.89 -7.51 -14.19
CA TRP A 278 25.26 -7.47 -13.69
C TRP A 278 26.19 -6.86 -14.75
N LEU A 279 27.10 -6.03 -14.30
CA LEU A 279 28.17 -5.48 -15.11
C LEU A 279 29.46 -6.29 -14.89
N PRO A 280 30.10 -6.77 -15.98
CA PRO A 280 31.43 -7.35 -15.96
C PRO A 280 32.50 -6.54 -15.23
#